data_AF-A0A1F6KLY4-F1
#
_entry.id   AF-A0A1F6KLY4-F1
#
_cell.length_a   1.000
_cell.length_b   1.000
_cell.length_c   1.000
_cell.angle_alpha   90.00
_cell.angle_beta   90.00
_cell.angle_gamma   90.00
#
_symmetry.space_group_name_H-M   'P 1'
#
loop_
_entity.id
_entity.type
_entity.pdbx_description
1 polymer ?
#
loop_
_entity_poly.entity_id
_entity_poly.type
_entity_poly.pdbx_seq_one_letter_code
_entity_poly.pdbx_strand_id
1 'polypeptide(L)'
;MGLFSALSGRTDVLSYEIYFDDKDTVSVKINPRITPIKLEYIRFFTCYWAKVVFNFKGSSQFASQFLLEMFNIINQKGIEKGYDNLNIFEAVGVNDVINFSDFPKSNVVTTLSGRLFAWKNGSRTIDTHFPLSVTEQQVVYSVLAVLQKAINENKENKENIMLLKDVTYYMLMAYASGAGGNLQDLTGVPNGTFLYLTSPEFTG
;
A
#
# COMPACT_ATOMS: atom_id res chain seq x y z
N MET A 1 -19.03 16.71 8.69
CA MET A 1 -19.41 15.74 7.65
C MET A 1 -20.43 16.40 6.74
N GLY A 2 -20.22 16.44 5.42
CA GLY A 2 -21.11 17.14 4.49
C GLY A 2 -22.26 16.26 4.01
N LEU A 3 -23.46 16.83 3.83
CA LEU A 3 -24.66 16.13 3.36
C LEU A 3 -24.46 15.25 2.10
N PHE A 4 -23.51 15.60 1.24
CA PHE A 4 -23.20 14.85 0.02
C PHE A 4 -22.51 13.50 0.27
N SER A 5 -21.75 13.33 1.36
CA SER A 5 -21.13 12.02 1.68
C SER A 5 -22.14 11.01 2.24
N ALA A 6 -23.26 11.48 2.80
CA ALA A 6 -24.33 10.61 3.26
C ALA A 6 -25.13 9.99 2.09
N LEU A 7 -25.18 10.67 0.95
CA LEU A 7 -25.92 10.24 -0.25
C LEU A 7 -25.12 9.28 -1.14
N SER A 8 -23.79 9.33 -1.13
CA SER A 8 -22.94 8.46 -1.97
C SER A 8 -22.71 7.05 -1.40
N GLY A 9 -23.04 6.83 -0.11
CA GLY A 9 -22.71 5.58 0.58
C GLY A 9 -21.20 5.38 0.81
N ARG A 10 -20.39 6.43 0.58
CA ARG A 10 -18.93 6.42 0.63
C ARG A 10 -18.41 7.43 1.66
N THR A 11 -17.61 6.97 2.61
CA THR A 11 -16.97 7.79 3.66
C THR A 11 -15.50 8.03 3.31
N ASP A 12 -15.03 9.27 3.43
CA ASP A 12 -13.61 9.62 3.31
C ASP A 12 -12.86 9.09 4.55
N VAL A 13 -11.85 8.24 4.34
CA VAL A 13 -11.10 7.55 5.40
C VAL A 13 -9.80 8.29 5.69
N LEU A 14 -9.04 8.58 4.63
CA LEU A 14 -7.79 9.31 4.70
C LEU A 14 -7.47 9.93 3.34
N SER A 15 -6.67 10.99 3.38
CA SER A 15 -5.97 11.51 2.22
C SER A 15 -4.47 11.30 2.41
N TYR A 16 -3.73 11.10 1.32
CA TYR A 16 -2.31 10.84 1.38
C TYR A 16 -1.54 11.64 0.33
N GLU A 17 -0.25 11.85 0.64
CA GLU A 17 0.76 12.43 -0.24
C GLU A 17 2.03 11.60 -0.09
N ILE A 18 2.63 11.20 -1.21
CA ILE A 18 3.92 10.51 -1.29
C ILE A 18 4.89 11.44 -1.99
N TYR A 19 5.93 11.86 -1.29
CA TYR A 19 6.89 12.82 -1.77
C TYR A 19 8.19 12.13 -2.16
N PHE A 20 8.71 12.44 -3.33
CA PHE A 20 10.08 12.15 -3.75
C PHE A 20 10.84 13.47 -3.75
N ASP A 21 11.97 13.53 -3.05
CA ASP A 21 12.83 14.70 -3.04
C ASP A 21 14.07 14.55 -3.94
N ASP A 22 14.81 15.64 -4.12
CA ASP A 22 16.04 15.70 -4.92
C ASP A 22 17.27 15.04 -4.25
N LYS A 23 17.08 14.34 -3.12
CA LYS A 23 18.12 13.57 -2.41
C LYS A 23 17.71 12.11 -2.22
N ASP A 24 17.00 11.56 -3.19
CA ASP A 24 16.63 10.15 -3.24
C ASP A 24 15.94 9.68 -1.95
N THR A 25 15.10 10.54 -1.38
CA THR A 25 14.26 10.19 -0.23
C THR A 25 12.79 10.14 -0.65
N VAL A 26 12.11 9.09 -0.22
CA VAL A 26 10.66 8.94 -0.32
C VAL A 26 10.02 9.03 1.06
N SER A 27 8.95 9.81 1.17
CA SER A 27 8.19 9.95 2.41
C SER A 27 6.69 9.87 2.17
N VAL A 28 5.95 9.38 3.16
CA VAL A 28 4.50 9.17 3.07
C VAL A 28 3.79 9.95 4.17
N LYS A 29 3.04 10.98 3.77
CA LYS A 29 2.18 11.76 4.65
C LYS A 29 0.75 11.28 4.51
N ILE A 30 0.12 10.98 5.64
CA ILE A 30 -1.28 10.55 5.72
C ILE A 30 -2.02 11.52 6.63
N ASN A 31 -3.16 12.01 6.14
CA ASN A 31 -4.08 12.87 6.89
C ASN A 31 -5.36 12.06 7.16
N PRO A 32 -5.52 11.49 8.37
CA PRO A 32 -6.69 10.71 8.75
C PRO A 32 -7.97 11.54 8.75
N ARG A 33 -9.09 10.93 8.35
CA ARG A 33 -10.44 11.50 8.45
C ARG A 33 -11.36 10.72 9.39
N ILE A 34 -10.92 9.54 9.83
CA ILE A 34 -11.61 8.69 10.78
C ILE A 34 -10.67 8.21 11.90
N THR A 35 -11.26 7.71 12.98
CA THR A 35 -10.58 7.01 14.07
C THR A 35 -11.36 5.75 14.44
N PRO A 36 -10.69 4.65 14.86
CA PRO A 36 -9.23 4.45 14.87
C PRO A 36 -8.64 4.28 13.46
N ILE A 37 -7.39 4.69 13.26
CA ILE A 37 -6.76 4.73 11.91
C ILE A 37 -5.74 3.60 11.65
N LYS A 38 -5.23 2.93 12.70
CA LYS A 38 -4.12 1.98 12.58
C LYS A 38 -4.34 0.88 11.51
N LEU A 39 -5.53 0.29 11.51
CA LEU A 39 -5.94 -0.75 10.56
C LEU A 39 -6.10 -0.22 9.11
N GLU A 40 -6.42 1.07 8.97
CA GLU A 40 -6.61 1.68 7.65
C GLU A 40 -5.28 1.93 6.92
N TYR A 41 -4.14 1.96 7.61
CA TYR A 41 -2.84 1.95 6.94
C TYR A 41 -2.61 0.65 6.14
N ILE A 42 -3.06 -0.49 6.69
CA ILE A 42 -2.99 -1.79 6.01
C ILE A 42 -3.91 -1.79 4.79
N ARG A 43 -5.17 -1.34 4.96
CA ARG A 43 -6.14 -1.25 3.85
C ARG A 43 -5.73 -0.24 2.78
N PHE A 44 -5.09 0.86 3.18
CA PHE A 44 -4.50 1.82 2.25
C PHE A 44 -3.42 1.16 1.41
N PHE A 45 -2.47 0.47 2.06
CA PHE A 45 -1.42 -0.29 1.39
C PHE A 45 -1.98 -1.27 0.37
N THR A 46 -2.93 -2.12 0.75
CA THR A 46 -3.49 -3.13 -0.15
C THR A 46 -4.18 -2.50 -1.37
N CYS A 47 -4.99 -1.47 -1.14
CA CYS A 47 -5.67 -0.77 -2.24
C CYS A 47 -4.68 -0.03 -3.15
N TYR A 48 -3.65 0.59 -2.58
CA TYR A 48 -2.63 1.31 -3.34
C TYR A 48 -1.82 0.38 -4.22
N TRP A 49 -1.38 -0.77 -3.69
CA TRP A 49 -0.69 -1.80 -4.48
C TRP A 49 -1.56 -2.31 -5.63
N ALA A 50 -2.84 -2.64 -5.36
CA ALA A 50 -3.78 -3.05 -6.40
C ALA A 50 -3.93 -2.01 -7.51
N LYS A 51 -3.99 -0.73 -7.15
CA LYS A 51 -4.05 0.37 -8.12
C LYS A 51 -2.80 0.46 -8.98
N VAL A 52 -1.61 0.27 -8.39
CA VAL A 52 -0.35 0.30 -9.12
C VAL A 52 -0.27 -0.85 -10.13
N VAL A 53 -0.57 -2.08 -9.72
CA VAL A 53 -0.59 -3.24 -10.63
C VAL A 53 -1.59 -3.03 -11.78
N PHE A 54 -2.78 -2.51 -11.48
CA PHE A 54 -3.77 -2.17 -12.49
C PHE A 54 -3.28 -1.08 -13.46
N ASN A 55 -2.65 -0.02 -12.96
CA ASN A 55 -2.11 1.06 -13.79
C ASN A 55 -0.93 0.58 -14.66
N PHE A 56 -0.18 -0.41 -14.19
CA PHE A 56 0.80 -1.15 -14.99
C PHE A 56 0.16 -2.15 -15.95
N LYS A 57 -1.17 -2.16 -16.15
CA LYS A 57 -1.90 -3.06 -17.06
C LYS A 57 -1.79 -4.54 -16.70
N GLY A 58 -1.72 -4.84 -15.39
CA GLY A 58 -1.77 -6.19 -14.85
C GLY A 58 -0.41 -6.76 -14.45
N SER A 59 -0.44 -7.96 -13.86
CA SER A 59 0.75 -8.57 -13.25
C SER A 59 1.79 -9.03 -14.25
N SER A 60 1.45 -9.26 -15.53
CA SER A 60 2.38 -9.75 -16.54
C SER A 60 3.34 -8.70 -17.11
N GLN A 61 3.10 -7.41 -16.83
CA GLN A 61 3.99 -6.34 -17.30
C GLN A 61 5.28 -6.28 -16.48
N PHE A 62 6.38 -5.85 -17.11
CA PHE A 62 7.71 -5.84 -16.51
C PHE A 62 7.75 -5.10 -15.16
N ALA A 63 7.19 -3.89 -15.09
CA ALA A 63 7.15 -3.11 -13.85
C ALA A 63 6.37 -3.82 -12.72
N SER A 64 5.28 -4.52 -13.06
CA SER A 64 4.54 -5.36 -12.11
C SER A 64 5.37 -6.56 -11.66
N GLN A 65 6.01 -7.28 -12.57
CA GLN A 65 6.85 -8.44 -12.24
C GLN A 65 8.02 -8.05 -11.33
N PHE A 66 8.65 -6.90 -11.59
CA PHE A 66 9.68 -6.34 -10.73
C PHE A 66 9.15 -6.02 -9.32
N LEU A 67 7.96 -5.42 -9.23
CA LEU A 67 7.30 -5.17 -7.95
C LEU A 67 6.98 -6.49 -7.21
N LEU A 68 6.48 -7.51 -7.92
CA LEU A 68 6.16 -8.82 -7.33
C LEU A 68 7.40 -9.53 -6.80
N GLU A 69 8.53 -9.46 -7.51
CA GLU A 69 9.79 -10.04 -7.04
C GLU A 69 10.28 -9.33 -5.77
N MET A 70 10.18 -8.00 -5.69
CA MET A 70 10.47 -7.26 -4.46
C MET A 70 9.59 -7.74 -3.29
N PHE A 71 8.30 -7.98 -3.52
CA PHE A 71 7.41 -8.50 -2.48
C PHE A 71 7.70 -9.95 -2.09
N ASN A 72 8.18 -10.78 -3.01
CA ASN A 72 8.68 -12.11 -2.70
C ASN A 72 9.87 -12.03 -1.72
N ILE A 73 10.85 -11.15 -2.01
CA ILE A 73 12.00 -10.91 -1.13
C ILE A 73 11.56 -10.37 0.23
N ILE A 74 10.64 -9.40 0.27
CA ILE A 74 10.09 -8.84 1.51
C ILE A 74 9.45 -9.93 2.38
N ASN A 75 8.63 -10.81 1.78
CA ASN A 75 8.01 -11.90 2.51
C ASN A 75 9.04 -12.89 3.08
N GLN A 76 10.06 -13.26 2.30
CA GLN A 76 11.14 -14.13 2.78
C GLN A 76 11.91 -13.48 3.93
N LYS A 77 12.32 -12.22 3.79
CA LYS A 77 13.05 -11.47 4.83
C LYS A 77 12.20 -11.23 6.07
N GLY A 78 10.90 -11.01 5.91
CA GLY A 78 9.95 -10.88 7.00
C GLY A 78 9.76 -12.16 7.81
N ILE A 79 9.88 -13.34 7.17
CA ILE A 79 9.92 -14.64 7.88
C ILE A 79 11.21 -14.78 8.69
N GLU A 80 12.35 -14.39 8.12
CA GLU A 80 13.66 -14.51 8.76
C GLU A 80 13.85 -13.54 9.94
N LYS A 81 13.39 -12.29 9.80
CA LYS A 81 13.75 -11.17 10.71
C LYS A 81 12.58 -10.63 11.55
N GLY A 82 11.34 -11.00 11.21
CA GLY A 82 10.13 -10.36 11.73
C GLY A 82 9.74 -9.13 10.92
N TYR A 83 8.43 -8.95 10.69
CA TYR A 83 7.88 -7.86 9.88
C TYR A 83 7.87 -6.50 10.61
N ASP A 84 7.87 -6.50 11.94
CA ASP A 84 7.78 -5.31 12.80
C ASP A 84 9.05 -4.45 12.80
N ASN A 85 10.21 -5.04 12.50
CA ASN A 85 11.50 -4.35 12.45
C ASN A 85 12.09 -4.31 11.03
N LEU A 86 11.30 -4.65 10.01
CA LEU A 86 11.79 -4.77 8.65
C LEU A 86 11.92 -3.37 8.01
N ASN A 87 13.15 -3.01 7.62
CA ASN A 87 13.38 -1.95 6.64
C ASN A 87 13.18 -2.53 5.23
N ILE A 88 12.09 -2.14 4.58
CA ILE A 88 11.68 -2.65 3.26
C ILE A 88 12.70 -2.32 2.17
N PHE A 89 13.29 -1.12 2.24
CA PHE A 89 14.24 -0.65 1.23
C PHE A 89 15.57 -1.39 1.30
N GLU A 90 16.05 -1.67 2.52
CA GLU A 90 17.21 -2.54 2.75
C GLU A 90 16.90 -3.99 2.39
N ALA A 91 15.69 -4.48 2.71
CA ALA A 91 15.31 -5.86 2.46
C ALA A 91 15.36 -6.22 0.98
N VAL A 92 14.97 -5.30 0.10
CA VAL A 92 15.00 -5.48 -1.35
C VAL A 92 16.26 -4.89 -2.02
N GLY A 93 17.22 -4.40 -1.24
CA GLY A 93 18.52 -3.95 -1.73
C GLY A 93 18.46 -2.71 -2.62
N VAL A 94 17.60 -1.74 -2.31
CA VAL A 94 17.48 -0.46 -3.06
C VAL A 94 17.81 0.76 -2.22
N ASN A 95 18.31 0.58 -0.99
CA ASN A 95 18.63 1.65 -0.05
C ASN A 95 19.83 2.52 -0.48
N ASP A 96 20.62 2.06 -1.45
CA ASP A 96 21.64 2.84 -2.15
C ASP A 96 21.06 3.78 -3.23
N VAL A 97 19.87 3.45 -3.75
CA VAL A 97 19.16 4.23 -4.77
C VAL A 97 18.10 5.14 -4.17
N ILE A 98 17.39 4.71 -3.13
CA ILE A 98 16.32 5.48 -2.51
C ILE A 98 16.08 5.06 -1.06
N ASN A 99 15.80 6.03 -0.19
CA ASN A 99 15.61 5.79 1.24
C ASN A 99 14.23 6.26 1.71
N PHE A 100 13.62 5.50 2.64
CA PHE A 100 12.42 5.95 3.33
C PHE A 100 12.75 6.98 4.41
N SER A 101 11.90 7.98 4.56
CA SER A 101 11.88 8.87 5.73
C SER A 101 10.45 9.27 6.08
N ASP A 102 10.21 9.62 7.35
CA ASP A 102 8.90 10.11 7.79
C ASP A 102 8.54 11.48 7.18
N PHE A 103 9.53 12.24 6.75
CA PHE A 103 9.36 13.57 6.14
C PHE A 103 10.39 13.79 5.01
N PRO A 104 10.11 14.66 4.02
CA PRO A 104 11.09 15.04 3.01
C PRO A 104 12.35 15.62 3.65
N LYS A 105 13.52 15.25 3.14
CA LYS A 105 14.81 15.76 3.63
C LYS A 105 15.34 16.92 2.79
N SER A 106 14.72 17.16 1.64
CA SER A 106 15.11 18.18 0.68
C SER A 106 13.92 18.66 -0.16
N ASN A 107 14.17 19.37 -1.25
CA ASN A 107 13.12 19.89 -2.12
C ASN A 107 12.33 18.74 -2.75
N VAL A 108 11.01 18.76 -2.56
CA VAL A 108 10.11 17.78 -3.19
C VAL A 108 10.06 18.04 -4.70
N VAL A 109 10.42 17.04 -5.49
CA VAL A 109 10.42 17.09 -6.96
C VAL A 109 9.20 16.41 -7.57
N THR A 110 8.68 15.37 -6.92
CA THR A 110 7.48 14.65 -7.37
C THR A 110 6.56 14.36 -6.19
N THR A 111 5.27 14.58 -6.39
CA THR A 111 4.23 14.25 -5.40
C THR A 111 3.19 13.35 -6.03
N LEU A 112 2.98 12.17 -5.45
CA LEU A 112 1.81 11.33 -5.73
C LEU A 112 0.78 11.59 -4.64
N SER A 113 -0.50 11.70 -4.98
CA SER A 113 -1.52 11.99 -3.97
C SER A 113 -2.80 11.22 -4.22
N GLY A 114 -3.68 11.20 -3.23
CA GLY A 114 -4.95 10.52 -3.38
C GLY A 114 -5.75 10.44 -2.11
N ARG A 115 -6.80 9.62 -2.16
CA ARG A 115 -7.74 9.41 -1.06
C ARG A 115 -8.21 7.97 -1.00
N LEU A 116 -8.38 7.48 0.21
CA LEU A 116 -8.99 6.20 0.49
C LEU A 116 -10.42 6.43 0.98
N PHE A 117 -11.34 5.60 0.52
CA PHE A 117 -12.74 5.68 0.89
C PHE A 117 -13.27 4.35 1.38
N ALA A 118 -14.20 4.40 2.33
CA ALA A 118 -14.94 3.26 2.87
C ALA A 118 -16.36 3.21 2.33
N TRP A 119 -16.81 2.00 1.99
CA TRP A 119 -18.19 1.72 1.61
C TRP A 119 -18.95 1.07 2.76
N LYS A 120 -20.28 1.15 2.73
CA LYS A 120 -21.16 0.55 3.75
C LYS A 120 -20.98 -0.96 3.92
N ASN A 121 -20.55 -1.67 2.87
CA ASN A 121 -20.29 -3.11 2.91
C ASN A 121 -18.89 -3.46 3.49
N GLY A 122 -18.17 -2.48 4.04
CA GLY A 122 -16.84 -2.69 4.63
C GLY A 122 -15.70 -2.69 3.62
N SER A 123 -15.97 -2.55 2.31
CA SER A 123 -14.93 -2.45 1.29
C SER A 123 -14.23 -1.08 1.31
N ARG A 124 -13.09 -1.02 0.64
CA ARG A 124 -12.30 0.18 0.39
C ARG A 124 -12.08 0.36 -1.11
N THR A 125 -12.03 1.63 -1.51
CA THR A 125 -11.62 2.07 -2.85
C THR A 125 -10.64 3.22 -2.72
N ILE A 126 -9.75 3.34 -3.69
CA ILE A 126 -8.73 4.38 -3.70
C ILE A 126 -8.81 5.22 -4.98
N ASP A 127 -8.72 6.54 -4.81
CA ASP A 127 -8.52 7.50 -5.89
C ASP A 127 -7.07 7.97 -5.85
N THR A 128 -6.37 7.94 -7.00
CA THR A 128 -4.94 8.24 -7.10
C THR A 128 -4.66 9.28 -8.16
N HIS A 129 -3.78 10.22 -7.88
CA HIS A 129 -3.28 11.22 -8.80
C HIS A 129 -1.77 11.05 -8.97
N PHE A 130 -1.38 10.69 -10.19
CA PHE A 130 0.01 10.57 -10.61
C PHE A 130 0.31 11.70 -11.61
N PRO A 131 1.27 12.60 -11.33
CA PRO A 131 1.64 13.65 -12.27
C PRO A 131 2.31 13.04 -13.50
N LEU A 132 2.23 13.71 -14.64
CA LEU A 132 2.83 13.23 -15.91
C LEU A 132 4.35 13.03 -15.84
N SER A 133 5.02 13.69 -14.89
CA SER A 133 6.47 13.59 -14.68
C SER A 133 6.90 12.36 -13.87
N VAL A 134 5.97 11.56 -13.34
CA VAL A 134 6.34 10.39 -12.53
C VAL A 134 6.95 9.29 -13.39
N THR A 135 8.01 8.64 -12.90
CA THR A 135 8.58 7.46 -13.54
C THR A 135 7.96 6.16 -13.00
N GLU A 136 7.99 5.08 -13.79
CA GLU A 136 7.53 3.76 -13.31
C GLU A 136 8.29 3.31 -12.06
N GLN A 137 9.58 3.61 -11.98
CA GLN A 137 10.42 3.32 -10.82
C GLN A 137 9.95 4.07 -9.57
N GLN A 138 9.61 5.37 -9.68
CA GLN A 138 9.00 6.12 -8.58
C GLN A 138 7.66 5.49 -8.16
N VAL A 139 6.85 5.03 -9.12
CA VAL A 139 5.59 4.34 -8.79
C VAL A 139 5.86 3.03 -8.03
N VAL A 140 6.84 2.22 -8.43
CA VAL A 140 7.26 1.02 -7.69
C VAL A 140 7.70 1.37 -6.26
N TYR A 141 8.62 2.32 -6.11
CA TYR A 141 9.12 2.75 -4.80
C TYR A 141 8.04 3.35 -3.90
N SER A 142 7.02 3.97 -4.49
CA SER A 142 5.88 4.48 -3.72
C SER A 142 5.09 3.36 -3.04
N VAL A 143 4.99 2.17 -3.63
CA VAL A 143 4.33 1.02 -3.00
C VAL A 143 5.15 0.54 -1.80
N LEU A 144 6.48 0.47 -1.95
CA LEU A 144 7.40 0.11 -0.85
C LEU A 144 7.30 1.11 0.31
N ALA A 145 7.25 2.40 0.00
CA ALA A 145 7.11 3.46 0.99
C ALA A 145 5.79 3.36 1.77
N VAL A 146 4.70 3.03 1.07
CA VAL A 146 3.38 2.83 1.70
C VAL A 146 3.39 1.61 2.62
N LEU A 147 4.03 0.50 2.23
CA LEU A 147 4.22 -0.65 3.12
C LEU A 147 5.06 -0.28 4.34
N GLN A 148 6.21 0.38 4.15
CA GLN A 148 7.08 0.81 5.26
C GLN A 148 6.31 1.69 6.25
N LYS A 149 5.49 2.62 5.75
CA LYS A 149 4.64 3.45 6.59
C LYS A 149 3.63 2.61 7.38
N ALA A 150 2.99 1.62 6.75
CA ALA A 150 2.04 0.74 7.42
C ALA A 150 2.71 -0.09 8.53
N ILE A 151 3.94 -0.57 8.32
CA ILE A 151 4.75 -1.25 9.35
C ILE A 151 5.02 -0.30 10.52
N ASN A 152 5.57 0.89 10.24
CA ASN A 152 5.97 1.84 11.28
C ASN A 152 4.81 2.25 12.20
N GLU A 153 3.62 2.45 11.62
CA GLU A 153 2.41 2.87 12.35
C GLU A 153 1.77 1.71 13.16
N ASN A 154 2.10 0.46 12.84
CA ASN A 154 1.54 -0.73 13.47
C ASN A 154 2.55 -1.57 14.27
N LYS A 155 3.84 -1.20 14.31
CA LYS A 155 4.92 -2.01 14.94
C LYS A 155 4.66 -2.44 16.38
N GLU A 156 3.87 -1.67 17.13
CA GLU A 156 3.51 -1.98 18.52
C GLU A 156 2.28 -2.89 18.66
N ASN A 157 1.54 -3.13 17.57
CA ASN A 157 0.37 -4.01 17.53
C ASN A 157 0.72 -5.28 16.74
N LYS A 158 1.01 -6.37 17.47
CA LYS A 158 1.42 -7.66 16.89
C LYS A 158 0.36 -8.26 15.95
N GLU A 159 -0.92 -8.14 16.29
CA GLU A 159 -2.02 -8.64 15.44
C GLU A 159 -2.04 -7.92 14.09
N ASN A 160 -1.89 -6.59 14.10
CA ASN A 160 -1.83 -5.81 12.87
C ASN A 160 -0.57 -6.12 12.04
N ILE A 161 0.56 -6.38 12.68
CA ILE A 161 1.80 -6.79 11.97
C ILE A 161 1.63 -8.18 11.34
N MET A 162 1.01 -9.13 12.05
CA MET A 162 0.68 -10.45 11.47
C MET A 162 -0.28 -10.31 10.29
N LEU A 163 -1.35 -9.52 10.45
CA LEU A 163 -2.27 -9.24 9.36
C LEU A 163 -1.56 -8.59 8.17
N LEU A 164 -0.64 -7.64 8.39
CA LEU A 164 0.12 -6.97 7.34
C LEU A 164 1.03 -7.95 6.58
N LYS A 165 1.70 -8.87 7.29
CA LYS A 165 2.46 -9.96 6.68
C LYS A 165 1.55 -10.84 5.82
N ASP A 166 0.41 -11.27 6.36
CA ASP A 166 -0.48 -12.20 5.67
C ASP A 166 -1.14 -11.55 4.44
N VAL A 167 -1.65 -10.31 4.54
CA VAL A 167 -2.20 -9.63 3.35
C VAL A 167 -1.13 -9.45 2.28
N THR A 168 0.13 -9.18 2.66
CA THR A 168 1.23 -9.04 1.70
C THR A 168 1.51 -10.36 0.97
N TYR A 169 1.52 -11.47 1.70
CA TYR A 169 1.67 -12.81 1.13
C TYR A 169 0.51 -13.20 0.20
N TYR A 170 -0.74 -13.07 0.65
CA TYR A 170 -1.91 -13.48 -0.14
C TYR A 170 -2.12 -12.60 -1.37
N MET A 171 -1.83 -11.30 -1.30
CA MET A 171 -1.86 -10.44 -2.47
C MET A 171 -0.77 -10.80 -3.49
N LEU A 172 0.45 -11.11 -3.02
CA LEU A 172 1.52 -11.61 -3.90
C LEU A 172 1.06 -12.87 -4.65
N MET A 173 0.47 -13.84 -3.94
CA MET A 173 -0.03 -15.08 -4.56
C MET A 173 -1.13 -14.82 -5.60
N ALA A 174 -2.06 -13.89 -5.32
CA ALA A 174 -3.12 -13.53 -6.26
C ALA A 174 -2.58 -12.88 -7.53
N TYR A 175 -1.59 -11.99 -7.43
CA TYR A 175 -1.01 -11.35 -8.60
C TYR A 175 -0.07 -12.29 -9.37
N ALA A 176 0.68 -13.14 -8.68
CA ALA A 176 1.53 -14.17 -9.30
C ALA A 176 0.70 -15.19 -10.10
N SER A 177 -0.56 -15.43 -9.73
CA SER A 177 -1.49 -16.29 -10.49
C SER A 177 -2.19 -15.58 -11.66
N GLY A 178 -1.89 -14.31 -11.92
CA GLY A 178 -2.36 -13.58 -13.09
C GLY A 178 -3.44 -12.51 -12.84
N ALA A 179 -3.82 -12.26 -11.57
CA ALA A 179 -4.77 -11.18 -11.26
C ALA A 179 -4.16 -9.79 -11.50
N GLY A 180 -5.02 -8.76 -11.57
CA GLY A 180 -4.64 -7.35 -11.55
C GLY A 180 -4.81 -6.61 -12.89
N GLY A 181 -5.13 -7.33 -13.97
CA GLY A 181 -5.34 -6.75 -15.30
C GLY A 181 -6.75 -6.16 -15.50
N ASN A 182 -7.73 -6.58 -14.71
CA ASN A 182 -9.13 -6.20 -14.89
C ASN A 182 -9.61 -5.24 -13.79
N LEU A 183 -10.64 -4.44 -14.11
CA LEU A 183 -11.20 -3.46 -13.16
C LEU A 183 -11.74 -4.12 -11.88
N GLN A 184 -12.23 -5.36 -11.98
CA GLN A 184 -12.71 -6.12 -10.83
C GLN A 184 -11.59 -6.40 -9.82
N ASP A 185 -10.36 -6.64 -10.28
CA ASP A 185 -9.23 -6.96 -9.43
C ASP A 185 -8.79 -5.77 -8.56
N LEU A 186 -9.03 -4.55 -9.06
CA LEU A 186 -8.71 -3.31 -8.35
C LEU A 186 -9.37 -3.23 -6.97
N THR A 187 -10.58 -3.77 -6.85
CA THR A 187 -11.31 -3.84 -5.58
C THR A 187 -11.37 -5.25 -5.03
N GLY A 188 -11.43 -6.26 -5.89
CA GLY A 188 -11.63 -7.66 -5.51
C GLY A 188 -10.46 -8.22 -4.72
N VAL A 189 -9.23 -8.08 -5.24
CA VAL A 189 -8.03 -8.61 -4.59
C VAL A 189 -7.77 -7.96 -3.21
N PRO A 190 -7.64 -6.62 -3.09
CA PRO A 190 -7.30 -6.01 -1.80
C PRO A 190 -8.40 -6.18 -0.74
N ASN A 191 -9.68 -6.11 -1.13
CA ASN A 191 -10.77 -6.29 -0.18
C ASN A 191 -11.02 -7.76 0.17
N GLY A 192 -10.97 -8.66 -0.82
CA GLY A 192 -11.16 -10.09 -0.61
C GLY A 192 -10.10 -10.66 0.33
N THR A 193 -8.83 -10.35 0.07
CA THR A 193 -7.71 -10.79 0.93
C THR A 193 -7.87 -10.26 2.36
N PHE A 194 -8.17 -8.96 2.52
CA PHE A 194 -8.32 -8.38 3.86
C PHE A 194 -9.51 -8.98 4.62
N LEU A 195 -10.68 -9.08 3.99
CA LEU A 195 -11.89 -9.58 4.63
C LEU A 195 -11.80 -11.06 4.99
N TYR A 196 -11.14 -11.86 4.15
CA TYR A 196 -10.86 -13.27 4.43
C TYR A 196 -10.02 -13.43 5.71
N LEU A 197 -8.92 -12.69 5.81
CA LEU A 197 -7.98 -12.76 6.95
C LEU A 197 -8.51 -12.13 8.24
N THR A 198 -9.59 -11.34 8.15
CA THR A 198 -10.24 -10.74 9.33
C THR A 198 -11.58 -11.40 9.64
N SER A 199 -11.93 -12.48 8.93
CA SER A 199 -13.12 -13.27 9.22
C SER A 199 -12.94 -14.08 10.51
N PRO A 200 -14.01 -14.31 11.31
CA PRO A 200 -13.93 -15.07 12.55
C PRO A 200 -13.37 -16.49 12.40
N GLU A 201 -13.48 -17.06 11.20
CA GLU A 201 -12.98 -18.41 10.88
C GLU A 201 -11.45 -18.47 10.80
N PHE A 202 -10.78 -17.33 10.61
CA PHE A 202 -9.33 -17.22 10.47
C PHE A 202 -8.62 -16.66 11.71
N THR A 203 -9.38 -16.11 12.66
CA THR A 203 -8.86 -15.48 13.89
C THR A 203 -9.02 -16.39 15.13
N GLY A 204 -9.30 -17.68 14.91
CA GLY A 204 -9.53 -18.70 15.95
C GLY A 204 -8.26 -19.41 16.42
#